data_AF-A0A078FAA7-F1
#
_entry.id   AF-A0A078FAA7-F1
#
_cell.length_a   1.000
_cell.length_b   1.000
_cell.length_c   1.000
_cell.angle_alpha   90.00
_cell.angle_beta   90.00
_cell.angle_gamma   90.00
#
_symmetry.space_group_name_H-M   'P 1'
#
loop_
_entity.id
_entity.type
_entity.pdbx_description
1 polymer ?
#
loop_
_entity_poly.entity_id
_entity_poly.type
_entity_poly.pdbx_seq_one_letter_code
_entity_poly.pdbx_strand_id
1 'polypeptide(L)'
;MECFHRCLMDMFKERREASLHWSSDVLVPSAESRMLAAIAKSRGHRVYRANEAEFEVMDSEGNVVVDVEKRSCLCGRWEVYGLPCSHAVGALLSCGEDVYEYAESCFTMESYRRTYGDAIEPVSDNVEWREKVLKIEGGGDGIRTPKVTGGARKGRRRIRPVDDGDRVKRLVHCSRCQQTGHFRTTCIAPM
;
A
#
# COMPACT_ATOMS: atom_id res chain seq x y z
N MET A 1 -27.10 -9.07 -2.65
CA MET A 1 -26.33 -7.81 -2.80
C MET A 1 -26.29 -7.02 -1.49
N GLU A 2 -27.27 -7.20 -0.58
CA GLU A 2 -27.36 -6.58 0.76
C GLU A 2 -26.18 -6.84 1.71
N CYS A 3 -25.51 -7.99 1.60
CA CYS A 3 -24.35 -8.29 2.45
C CYS A 3 -23.20 -7.30 2.23
N PHE A 4 -22.96 -6.87 0.98
CA PHE A 4 -21.91 -5.91 0.65
C PHE A 4 -22.22 -4.52 1.20
N HIS A 5 -23.47 -4.06 1.06
CA HIS A 5 -23.88 -2.75 1.57
C HIS A 5 -23.73 -2.68 3.10
N ARG A 6 -24.18 -3.72 3.81
CA ARG A 6 -24.02 -3.82 5.27
C ARG A 6 -22.54 -3.86 5.68
N CYS A 7 -21.72 -4.69 5.02
CA CYS A 7 -20.28 -4.71 5.30
C CYS A 7 -19.60 -3.35 5.07
N LEU A 8 -20.02 -2.59 4.07
CA LEU A 8 -19.48 -1.25 3.83
C LEU A 8 -19.91 -0.25 4.92
N MET A 9 -21.18 -0.27 5.33
CA MET A 9 -21.67 0.56 6.44
C MET A 9 -20.88 0.28 7.72
N ASP A 10 -20.73 -1.00 8.08
CA ASP A 10 -19.98 -1.43 9.26
C ASP A 10 -18.51 -0.97 9.17
N MET A 11 -17.86 -1.18 8.03
CA MET A 11 -16.48 -0.75 7.80
C MET A 11 -16.31 0.78 7.92
N PHE A 12 -17.22 1.58 7.35
CA PHE A 12 -17.15 3.04 7.44
C PHE A 12 -17.34 3.51 8.89
N LYS A 13 -18.28 2.90 9.62
CA LYS A 13 -18.52 3.18 11.03
C LYS A 13 -17.27 2.87 11.87
N GLU A 14 -16.73 1.65 11.74
CA GLU A 14 -15.53 1.21 12.46
C GLU A 14 -14.34 2.13 12.17
N ARG A 15 -14.09 2.48 10.90
CA ARG A 15 -12.99 3.36 10.52
C ARG A 15 -13.13 4.77 11.08
N ARG A 16 -14.36 5.31 11.12
CA ARG A 16 -14.62 6.62 11.74
C ARG A 16 -14.37 6.58 13.23
N GLU A 17 -14.97 5.64 13.93
CA GLU A 17 -14.80 5.46 15.38
C GLU A 17 -13.33 5.26 15.73
N ALA A 18 -12.61 4.49 14.91
CA ALA A 18 -11.17 4.29 15.07
C ALA A 18 -10.39 5.63 14.99
N SER A 19 -10.70 6.45 14.00
CA SER A 19 -10.01 7.73 13.79
C SER A 19 -10.20 8.76 14.90
N LEU A 20 -11.25 8.62 15.72
CA LEU A 20 -11.52 9.50 16.86
C LEU A 20 -10.60 9.20 18.06
N HIS A 21 -10.11 7.98 18.17
CA HIS A 21 -9.24 7.56 19.28
C HIS A 21 -7.76 7.62 18.94
N TRP A 22 -7.40 7.98 17.71
CA TRP A 22 -5.99 8.14 17.30
C TRP A 22 -5.43 9.46 17.82
N SER A 23 -4.22 9.40 18.39
CA SER A 23 -3.58 10.54 19.06
C SER A 23 -2.73 11.42 18.15
N SER A 24 -2.37 10.94 16.95
CA SER A 24 -1.66 11.72 15.93
C SER A 24 -2.68 12.37 15.00
N ASP A 25 -2.44 13.63 14.65
CA ASP A 25 -3.24 14.37 13.67
C ASP A 25 -2.51 14.52 12.32
N VAL A 26 -1.32 13.94 12.15
CA VAL A 26 -0.52 14.08 10.93
C VAL A 26 -0.78 12.90 9.99
N LEU A 27 -0.30 11.70 10.34
CA LEU A 27 -0.45 10.48 9.55
C LEU A 27 -1.33 9.45 10.25
N VAL A 28 -1.99 8.60 9.46
CA VAL A 28 -2.69 7.43 10.00
C VAL A 28 -1.70 6.48 10.69
N PRO A 29 -2.10 5.73 11.73
CA PRO A 29 -1.15 4.95 12.56
C PRO A 29 -0.27 3.96 11.80
N SER A 30 -0.79 3.36 10.73
CA SER A 30 -0.02 2.44 9.89
C SER A 30 1.09 3.15 9.10
N ALA A 31 0.83 4.36 8.60
CA ALA A 31 1.82 5.17 7.91
C ALA A 31 2.82 5.78 8.90
N GLU A 32 2.34 6.26 10.06
CA GLU A 32 3.16 6.74 11.16
C GLU A 32 4.17 5.68 11.60
N SER A 33 3.72 4.45 11.84
CA SER A 33 4.60 3.34 12.23
C SER A 33 5.69 3.07 11.18
N ARG A 34 5.35 3.13 9.89
CA ARG A 34 6.32 2.96 8.79
C ARG A 34 7.31 4.12 8.72
N MET A 35 6.85 5.35 8.93
CA MET A 35 7.70 6.54 8.98
C MET A 35 8.70 6.45 10.13
N LEU A 36 8.23 6.13 11.35
CA LEU A 36 9.09 5.94 12.52
C LEU A 36 10.12 4.83 12.32
N ALA A 37 9.74 3.71 11.68
CA ALA A 37 10.67 2.65 11.33
C ALA A 37 11.73 3.11 10.31
N ALA A 38 11.32 3.91 9.31
CA ALA A 38 12.23 4.49 8.34
C ALA A 38 13.22 5.48 9.00
N ILE A 39 12.75 6.31 9.94
CA ILE A 39 13.58 7.22 10.76
C ILE A 39 14.55 6.43 11.64
N ALA A 40 14.12 5.35 12.27
CA ALA A 40 15.01 4.52 13.08
C ALA A 40 16.11 3.89 12.22
N LYS A 41 15.75 3.37 11.05
CA LYS A 41 16.70 2.73 10.12
C LYS A 41 17.66 3.74 9.48
N SER A 42 17.20 4.96 9.17
CA SER A 42 18.03 5.98 8.51
C SER A 42 19.25 6.41 9.35
N ARG A 43 19.18 6.27 10.68
CA ARG A 43 20.31 6.56 11.60
C ARG A 43 21.56 5.74 11.32
N GLY A 44 21.41 4.56 10.68
CA GLY A 44 22.53 3.71 10.29
C GLY A 44 23.14 4.08 8.93
N HIS A 45 22.58 5.05 8.22
CA HIS A 45 23.01 5.40 6.87
C HIS A 45 24.10 6.47 6.87
N ARG A 46 24.94 6.44 5.85
CA ARG A 46 25.89 7.52 5.55
C ARG A 46 25.38 8.28 4.32
N VAL A 47 25.17 9.58 4.47
CA VAL A 47 24.55 10.42 3.43
C VAL A 47 25.58 11.38 2.85
N TYR A 48 25.66 11.44 1.53
CA TYR A 48 26.51 12.38 0.79
C TYR A 48 25.65 13.17 -0.18
N ARG A 49 25.71 14.49 -0.08
CA ARG A 49 24.99 15.40 -0.97
C ARG A 49 25.76 15.56 -2.29
N ALA A 50 25.13 15.23 -3.41
CA ALA A 50 25.72 15.39 -4.74
C ALA A 50 25.42 16.78 -5.32
N ASN A 51 24.18 17.26 -5.15
CA ASN A 51 23.74 18.61 -5.51
C ASN A 51 22.59 19.06 -4.60
N GLU A 52 21.82 20.07 -4.99
CA GLU A 52 20.74 20.59 -4.15
C GLU A 52 19.65 19.54 -3.84
N ALA A 53 19.36 18.63 -4.77
CA ALA A 53 18.26 17.66 -4.68
C ALA A 53 18.69 16.18 -4.63
N GLU A 54 19.89 15.84 -5.12
CA GLU A 54 20.35 14.46 -5.24
C GLU A 54 21.38 14.09 -4.17
N PHE A 55 21.21 12.88 -3.62
CA PHE A 55 22.00 12.32 -2.53
C PHE A 55 22.42 10.89 -2.84
N GLU A 56 23.65 10.57 -2.49
CA GLU A 56 24.11 9.19 -2.37
C GLU A 56 23.99 8.75 -0.91
N VAL A 57 23.21 7.71 -0.66
CA VAL A 57 22.97 7.15 0.67
C VAL A 57 23.53 5.74 0.72
N MET A 58 24.51 5.51 1.59
CA MET A 58 25.10 4.19 1.82
C MET A 58 24.47 3.52 3.05
N ASP A 59 24.05 2.27 2.88
CA ASP A 59 23.64 1.36 3.94
C ASP A 59 24.47 0.07 3.93
N SER A 60 24.01 -0.98 4.64
CA SER A 60 24.69 -2.28 4.68
C SER A 60 24.60 -3.08 3.38
N GLU A 61 23.64 -2.77 2.50
CA GLU A 61 23.34 -3.48 1.26
C GLU A 61 24.00 -2.80 0.04
N GLY A 62 24.35 -1.52 0.15
CA GLY A 62 25.11 -0.80 -0.87
C GLY A 62 24.85 0.70 -0.85
N ASN A 63 25.15 1.36 -1.96
CA ASN A 63 24.82 2.76 -2.19
C ASN A 63 23.52 2.89 -3.02
N VAL A 64 22.70 3.86 -2.66
CA VAL A 64 21.42 4.17 -3.31
C VAL A 64 21.36 5.66 -3.58
N VAL A 65 20.90 6.05 -4.77
CA VAL A 65 20.65 7.45 -5.11
C VAL A 65 19.23 7.83 -4.72
N VAL A 66 19.09 8.98 -4.06
CA VAL A 66 17.83 9.61 -3.70
C VAL A 66 17.75 10.96 -4.39
N ASP A 67 16.60 11.30 -4.95
CA ASP A 67 16.28 12.63 -5.45
C ASP A 67 15.04 13.13 -4.68
N VAL A 68 15.25 14.12 -3.81
CA VAL A 68 14.22 14.63 -2.88
C VAL A 68 13.20 15.52 -3.58
N GLU A 69 13.59 16.22 -4.65
CA GLU A 69 12.70 17.09 -5.42
C GLU A 69 11.72 16.24 -6.24
N LYS A 70 12.22 15.17 -6.87
CA LYS A 70 11.39 14.19 -7.59
C LYS A 70 10.68 13.19 -6.67
N ARG A 71 10.91 13.26 -5.34
CA ARG A 71 10.38 12.31 -4.34
C ARG A 71 10.65 10.86 -4.73
N SER A 72 11.89 10.58 -5.15
CA SER A 72 12.27 9.30 -5.76
C SER A 72 13.51 8.70 -5.10
N CYS A 73 13.60 7.37 -5.15
CA CYS A 73 14.73 6.65 -4.57
C CYS A 73 14.98 5.39 -5.38
N LEU A 74 16.23 5.09 -5.72
CA LEU A 74 16.54 3.91 -6.55
C LEU A 74 16.21 2.56 -5.88
N CYS A 75 15.90 2.53 -4.58
CA CYS A 75 15.32 1.34 -3.97
C CYS A 75 13.84 1.08 -4.38
N GLY A 76 13.20 2.05 -5.05
CA GLY A 76 11.85 2.02 -5.60
C GLY A 76 10.72 2.10 -4.57
N ARG A 77 11.06 2.16 -3.28
CA ARG A 77 10.05 2.09 -2.21
C ARG A 77 9.25 3.37 -2.08
N TRP A 78 9.85 4.53 -2.35
CA TRP A 78 9.16 5.81 -2.19
C TRP A 78 8.05 5.95 -3.23
N GLU A 79 8.37 5.68 -4.49
CA GLU A 79 7.43 5.78 -5.61
C GLU A 79 6.30 4.75 -5.51
N VAL A 80 6.59 3.55 -5.01
CA VAL A 80 5.60 2.47 -4.90
C VAL A 80 4.66 2.68 -3.71
N TYR A 81 5.19 3.13 -2.57
CA TYR A 81 4.41 3.21 -1.34
C TYR A 81 3.90 4.61 -1.02
N GLY A 82 4.38 5.65 -1.69
CA GLY A 82 4.01 7.04 -1.39
C GLY A 82 4.52 7.54 -0.04
N LEU A 83 5.49 6.85 0.57
CA LEU A 83 6.13 7.23 1.82
C LEU A 83 7.65 7.19 1.64
N PRO A 84 8.39 8.19 2.15
CA PRO A 84 9.84 8.17 2.18
C PRO A 84 10.37 6.84 2.75
N CYS A 85 11.24 6.17 2.00
CA CYS A 85 11.97 5.01 2.51
C CYS A 85 13.09 5.45 3.48
N SER A 86 13.75 4.52 4.15
CA SER A 86 14.84 4.86 5.09
C SER A 86 15.99 5.62 4.42
N HIS A 87 16.27 5.40 3.13
CA HIS A 87 17.27 6.18 2.37
C HIS A 87 16.81 7.62 2.20
N ALA A 88 15.58 7.81 1.74
CA ALA A 88 14.96 9.11 1.54
C ALA A 88 14.88 9.91 2.84
N VAL A 89 14.43 9.26 3.92
CA VAL A 89 14.42 9.85 5.26
C VAL A 89 15.82 10.30 5.69
N GLY A 90 16.86 9.50 5.41
CA GLY A 90 18.24 9.91 5.69
C GLY A 90 18.66 11.17 4.93
N ALA A 91 18.34 11.25 3.63
CA ALA A 91 18.61 12.42 2.81
C ALA A 91 17.87 13.68 3.30
N LEU A 92 16.57 13.57 3.55
CA LEU A 92 15.71 14.66 4.05
C LEU A 92 16.21 15.19 5.41
N LEU A 93 16.47 14.29 6.36
CA LEU A 93 16.99 14.68 7.68
C LEU A 93 18.37 15.35 7.58
N SER A 94 19.21 14.94 6.63
CA SER A 94 20.52 15.59 6.42
C SER A 94 20.41 17.04 5.93
N CYS A 95 19.26 17.42 5.35
CA CYS A 95 18.95 18.78 4.92
C CYS A 95 18.17 19.59 5.97
N GLY A 96 17.77 18.97 7.08
CA GLY A 96 16.89 19.58 8.07
C GLY A 96 15.43 19.70 7.62
N GLU A 97 15.03 18.95 6.60
CA GLU A 97 13.66 18.91 6.09
C GLU A 97 12.75 18.09 7.02
N ASP A 98 11.47 18.47 7.09
CA ASP A 98 10.46 17.68 7.77
C ASP A 98 10.01 16.50 6.87
N VAL A 99 10.34 15.28 7.30
CA VAL A 99 10.04 14.06 6.55
C VAL A 99 8.53 13.81 6.37
N TYR A 100 7.68 14.36 7.24
CA TYR A 100 6.23 14.17 7.16
C TYR A 100 5.61 14.92 5.96
N GLU A 101 6.19 16.04 5.54
CA GLU A 101 5.76 16.83 4.37
C GLU A 101 5.97 16.09 3.02
N TYR A 102 6.75 15.03 3.06
CA TYR A 102 7.11 14.20 1.91
C TYR A 102 6.28 12.91 1.83
N ALA A 103 5.34 12.71 2.75
CA ALA A 103 4.33 11.66 2.66
C ALA A 103 3.22 12.03 1.66
N GLU A 104 2.69 11.05 0.94
CA GLU A 104 1.51 11.26 0.11
C GLU A 104 0.27 11.59 0.93
N SER A 105 -0.56 12.50 0.40
CA SER A 105 -1.72 13.04 1.11
C SER A 105 -2.73 11.96 1.52
N CYS A 106 -2.80 10.84 0.79
CA CYS A 106 -3.68 9.72 1.11
C CYS A 106 -3.40 9.04 2.46
N PHE A 107 -2.21 9.26 3.04
CA PHE A 107 -1.86 8.78 4.38
C PHE A 107 -2.15 9.77 5.51
N THR A 108 -2.55 11.00 5.16
CA THR A 108 -2.84 12.02 6.18
C THR A 108 -4.10 11.68 6.96
N MET A 109 -4.10 12.04 8.24
CA MET A 109 -5.28 11.94 9.09
C MET A 109 -6.45 12.76 8.56
N GLU A 110 -6.16 13.94 7.99
CA GLU A 110 -7.16 14.78 7.34
C GLU A 110 -7.87 14.03 6.21
N SER A 111 -7.10 13.47 5.26
CA SER A 111 -7.67 12.74 4.12
C SER A 111 -8.45 11.50 4.57
N TYR A 112 -7.96 10.81 5.61
CA TYR A 112 -8.65 9.66 6.19
C TYR A 112 -10.00 10.06 6.81
N ARG A 113 -9.99 11.07 7.70
CA ARG A 113 -11.21 11.57 8.37
C ARG A 113 -12.19 12.13 7.35
N ARG A 114 -11.73 12.83 6.31
CA ARG A 114 -12.58 13.31 5.21
C ARG A 114 -13.23 12.16 4.44
N THR A 115 -12.50 11.07 4.22
CA THR A 115 -12.99 9.92 3.45
C THR A 115 -14.03 9.09 4.22
N TYR A 116 -13.83 8.88 5.53
CA TYR A 116 -14.71 8.04 6.36
C TYR A 116 -15.66 8.84 7.27
N GLY A 117 -15.64 10.18 7.16
CA GLY A 117 -16.41 11.10 7.99
C GLY A 117 -17.92 11.03 7.75
N ASP A 118 -18.34 10.63 6.54
CA ASP A 118 -19.76 10.52 6.17
C ASP A 118 -20.27 9.09 6.27
N ALA A 119 -21.49 8.93 6.80
CA ALA A 119 -22.10 7.61 6.98
C ALA A 119 -22.69 7.13 5.65
N ILE A 120 -22.54 5.84 5.37
CA ILE A 120 -23.29 5.22 4.28
C ILE A 120 -24.71 5.00 4.79
N GLU A 121 -25.68 5.61 4.12
CA GLU A 121 -27.09 5.55 4.51
C GLU A 121 -27.70 4.18 4.16
N PRO A 122 -28.58 3.62 5.01
CA PRO A 122 -29.25 2.37 4.71
C PRO A 122 -30.15 2.51 3.47
N VAL A 123 -30.09 1.51 2.59
CA VAL A 123 -30.96 1.42 1.41
C VAL A 123 -32.20 0.61 1.78
N SER A 124 -33.39 1.14 1.47
CA SER A 124 -34.65 0.39 1.65
C SER A 124 -34.81 -0.68 0.57
N ASP A 125 -35.34 -1.85 0.95
CA ASP A 125 -35.67 -2.93 0.01
C ASP A 125 -36.72 -2.52 -1.04
N ASN A 126 -37.50 -1.47 -0.76
CA ASN A 126 -38.54 -0.93 -1.64
C ASN A 126 -38.02 0.13 -2.62
N VAL A 127 -36.71 0.26 -2.78
CA VAL A 127 -36.16 1.09 -3.86
C VAL A 127 -36.47 0.36 -5.16
N GLU A 128 -37.57 0.75 -5.82
CA GLU A 128 -37.68 0.64 -7.26
C GLU A 128 -36.44 1.34 -7.80
N TRP A 129 -35.45 0.56 -8.22
CA TRP A 129 -34.36 1.04 -9.06
C TRP A 129 -35.05 1.51 -10.34
N ARG A 130 -35.51 2.77 -10.33
CA ARG A 130 -35.97 3.45 -11.53
C ARG A 130 -34.88 3.18 -12.54
N GLU A 131 -35.23 2.54 -13.66
CA GLU A 131 -34.34 2.22 -14.78
C GLU A 131 -33.80 3.48 -15.47
N LYS A 132 -33.36 4.48 -14.71
CA LYS A 132 -32.64 5.67 -15.17
C LYS A 132 -31.15 5.38 -15.33
N VAL A 133 -30.80 4.19 -15.81
CA VAL A 133 -29.41 3.84 -16.17
C VAL A 133 -29.29 3.33 -17.62
N LEU A 134 -30.38 3.14 -18.37
CA LEU A 134 -30.29 2.75 -19.79
C LEU A 134 -31.07 3.66 -20.74
N LYS A 135 -31.01 4.97 -20.51
CA LYS A 135 -31.18 5.95 -21.59
C LYS A 135 -29.92 6.81 -21.69
N ILE A 136 -28.81 6.16 -22.01
CA ILE A 136 -27.81 6.81 -22.85
C ILE A 136 -28.50 6.92 -24.22
N GLU A 137 -29.15 8.05 -24.46
CA GLU A 137 -29.72 8.35 -25.76
C GLU A 137 -28.58 8.46 -26.77
N GLY A 138 -28.51 7.48 -27.68
CA GLY A 138 -27.78 7.59 -28.94
C GLY A 138 -26.30 7.23 -28.89
N GLY A 139 -25.98 6.01 -29.37
CA GLY A 139 -24.63 5.64 -29.74
C GLY A 139 -24.29 4.23 -29.30
N GLY A 140 -24.63 3.24 -30.12
CA GLY A 140 -24.28 1.85 -29.88
C GLY A 140 -22.77 1.65 -29.84
N ASP A 141 -22.21 1.51 -28.64
CA ASP A 141 -21.14 0.55 -28.40
C ASP A 141 -21.36 0.05 -26.98
N GLY A 142 -22.06 -1.07 -26.85
CA GLY A 142 -22.17 -1.77 -25.57
C GLY A 142 -20.75 -1.98 -25.05
N ILE A 143 -20.51 -1.67 -23.77
CA ILE A 143 -19.21 -1.84 -23.12
C ILE A 143 -18.72 -3.26 -23.44
N ARG A 144 -17.80 -3.37 -24.39
CA ARG A 144 -17.25 -4.67 -24.77
C ARG A 144 -16.33 -5.06 -23.64
N THR A 145 -16.71 -6.07 -22.87
CA THR A 145 -15.75 -6.73 -21.99
C THR A 145 -14.56 -7.14 -22.85
N PRO A 146 -13.31 -6.80 -22.46
CA PRO A 146 -12.15 -7.20 -23.24
C PRO A 146 -12.22 -8.70 -23.45
N LYS A 147 -12.24 -9.15 -24.71
CA LYS A 147 -12.14 -10.58 -25.01
C LYS A 147 -10.84 -11.06 -24.39
N VAL A 148 -10.94 -11.87 -23.35
CA VAL A 148 -9.79 -12.61 -22.81
C VAL A 148 -9.44 -13.66 -23.86
N THR A 149 -8.78 -13.24 -24.93
CA THR A 149 -8.10 -14.17 -25.82
C THR A 149 -7.01 -14.80 -24.97
N GLY A 150 -7.07 -16.12 -24.79
CA GLY A 150 -6.04 -16.92 -24.12
C GLY A 150 -4.72 -16.84 -24.88
N GLY A 151 -4.06 -15.69 -24.82
CA GLY A 151 -2.74 -15.47 -25.35
C GLY A 151 -1.77 -16.22 -24.45
N ALA A 152 -0.97 -17.09 -25.06
CA ALA A 152 0.15 -17.75 -24.42
C ALA A 152 0.88 -16.76 -23.52
N ARG A 153 1.08 -17.14 -22.24
CA ARG A 153 1.79 -16.36 -21.23
C ARG A 153 3.19 -16.06 -21.76
N LYS A 154 3.38 -14.97 -22.51
CA LYS A 154 4.71 -14.41 -22.76
C LYS A 154 5.28 -14.18 -21.37
N GLY A 155 6.40 -14.84 -21.08
CA GLY A 155 7.02 -14.87 -19.77
C GLY A 155 7.26 -13.46 -19.27
N ARG A 156 6.26 -12.89 -18.58
CA ARG A 156 6.43 -11.71 -17.74
C ARG A 156 7.44 -12.18 -16.72
N ARG A 157 8.68 -11.69 -16.81
CA ARG A 157 9.62 -11.78 -15.70
C ARG A 157 8.84 -11.29 -14.49
N ARG A 158 8.47 -12.22 -13.61
CA ARG A 158 7.75 -11.92 -12.39
C ARG A 158 8.68 -10.99 -11.65
N ILE A 159 8.35 -9.70 -11.62
CA ILE A 159 9.04 -8.73 -10.77
C ILE A 159 8.88 -9.32 -9.38
N ARG A 160 10.01 -9.80 -8.82
CA ARG A 160 10.00 -10.32 -7.47
C ARG A 160 9.63 -9.13 -6.59
N PRO A 161 8.61 -9.24 -5.72
CA PRO A 161 8.38 -8.22 -4.72
C PRO A 161 9.71 -7.98 -4.00
N VAL A 162 10.11 -6.72 -3.84
CA VAL A 162 11.20 -6.36 -2.93
C VAL A 162 10.83 -6.96 -1.58
N ASP A 163 11.70 -7.83 -1.05
CA ASP A 163 11.44 -8.49 0.24
C ASP A 163 11.46 -7.39 1.30
N ASP A 164 10.28 -7.03 1.80
CA ASP A 164 10.14 -5.91 2.73
C ASP A 164 10.59 -6.30 4.15
N GLY A 165 11.10 -7.52 4.38
CA GLY A 165 11.56 -8.03 5.68
C GLY A 165 10.45 -8.19 6.74
N ASP A 166 9.38 -7.40 6.62
CA ASP A 166 8.31 -7.21 7.60
C ASP A 166 7.07 -8.07 7.29
N ARG A 167 7.12 -8.84 6.20
CA ARG A 167 6.05 -9.79 5.86
C ARG A 167 6.21 -11.03 6.73
N VAL A 168 5.35 -11.18 7.73
CA VAL A 168 5.22 -12.42 8.52
C VAL A 168 4.97 -13.58 7.55
N LYS A 169 6.02 -14.37 7.28
CA LYS A 169 5.94 -15.56 6.42
C LYS A 169 5.12 -16.59 7.18
N ARG A 170 3.87 -16.81 6.75
CA ARG A 170 3.01 -17.84 7.32
C ARG A 170 3.74 -19.19 7.23
N LEU A 171 3.99 -19.82 8.38
CA LEU A 171 4.59 -21.16 8.44
C LEU A 171 3.63 -22.15 7.79
N VAL A 172 4.06 -22.75 6.69
CA VAL A 172 3.30 -23.79 6.01
C VAL A 172 3.55 -25.11 6.74
N HIS A 173 2.49 -25.74 7.23
CA HIS A 173 2.52 -27.08 7.81
C HIS A 173 2.05 -28.12 6.79
N CYS A 174 2.81 -29.20 6.66
CA CYS A 174 2.43 -30.32 5.81
C CYS A 174 1.32 -31.13 6.47
N SER A 175 0.16 -31.28 5.81
CA SER A 175 -0.96 -32.07 6.36
C SER A 175 -0.69 -33.58 6.48
N ARG A 176 0.46 -34.08 6.00
CA ARG A 176 0.83 -35.51 6.00
C ARG A 176 1.79 -35.84 7.13
N CYS A 177 2.93 -35.14 7.20
CA CYS A 177 3.94 -35.37 8.23
C CYS A 177 3.92 -34.32 9.36
N GLN A 178 3.04 -33.32 9.28
CA GLN A 178 2.89 -32.21 10.24
C GLN A 178 4.12 -31.31 10.40
N GLN A 179 5.22 -31.59 9.70
CA GLN A 179 6.41 -30.76 9.67
C GLN A 179 6.21 -29.49 8.84
N THR A 180 7.01 -28.46 9.14
CA THR A 180 6.96 -27.17 8.47
C THR A 180 7.86 -27.11 7.23
N GLY A 181 7.61 -26.12 6.37
CA GLY A 181 8.52 -25.78 5.26
C GLY A 181 8.24 -26.45 3.92
N HIS A 182 7.18 -27.27 3.83
CA HIS A 182 6.78 -27.89 2.57
C HIS A 182 5.26 -28.17 2.52
N PHE A 183 4.73 -28.37 1.32
CA PHE A 183 3.31 -28.71 1.10
C PHE A 183 3.13 -30.23 1.06
N ARG A 184 1.89 -30.71 1.29
CA ARG A 184 1.53 -32.15 1.17
C ARG A 184 2.00 -32.75 -0.16
N THR A 185 1.90 -31.99 -1.24
CA THR A 185 2.26 -32.38 -2.61
C THR A 185 3.77 -32.57 -2.82
N THR A 186 4.60 -31.95 -1.99
CA THR A 186 6.07 -32.04 -2.05
C THR A 186 6.64 -32.82 -0.87
N CYS A 187 5.80 -33.56 -0.15
CA CYS A 187 6.20 -34.31 1.05
C CYS A 187 6.82 -35.66 0.67
N ILE A 188 8.05 -35.89 1.15
CA ILE A 188 8.82 -37.13 0.94
C ILE A 188 8.51 -38.24 1.95
N ALA A 189 7.66 -37.97 2.95
CA ALA A 189 7.24 -39.01 3.89
C ALA A 189 6.52 -40.14 3.14
N PRO A 190 6.66 -41.42 3.55
CA PRO A 190 5.92 -42.54 2.97
C PRO A 190 4.39 -42.38 3.17
N MET A 191 3.59 -43.07 2.33
CA MET A 191 2.12 -42.95 2.34
C MET A 191 1.54 -43.61 3.58
#